data_AF-A0A7X0CRI2-F1
#
_entry.id   AF-A0A7X0CRI2-F1
#
_cell.length_a   1.000
_cell.length_b   1.000
_cell.length_c   1.000
_cell.angle_alpha   90.00
_cell.angle_beta   90.00
_cell.angle_gamma   90.00
#
_symmetry.space_group_name_H-M   'P 1'
#
loop_
_entity.id
_entity.type
_entity.pdbx_description
1 polymer ?
#
loop_
_entity_poly.entity_id
_entity_poly.type
_entity_poly.pdbx_seq_one_letter_code
_entity_poly.pdbx_strand_id
1 'polypeptide(L)'
;MNWQLIFKLSLFGLAMGVATAFIIPSSIEGIFWLAIFIICAYFIAKNCTYMYFTNGFCLSLLNCVWIIAAHLIFFKPYMATHTKEAAMYTNNAMHISPQIALAVIGIVIGIFSGLIQGLFAFIASKVVKNRATPFQD
;
A
#
# COMPACT_ATOMS: atom_id res chain seq x y z
N MET A 1 -1.07 1.84 18.92
CA MET A 1 -1.26 2.13 17.48
C MET A 1 -1.22 3.65 17.29
N ASN A 2 -0.51 4.16 16.28
CA ASN A 2 -0.43 5.60 15.99
C ASN A 2 -1.22 5.93 14.71
N TRP A 3 -2.53 6.13 14.84
CA TRP A 3 -3.43 6.39 13.71
C TRP A 3 -3.12 7.68 12.95
N GLN A 4 -2.64 8.71 13.65
CA GLN A 4 -2.25 9.96 13.00
C GLN A 4 -1.05 9.75 12.06
N LEU A 5 -0.06 8.96 12.49
CA LEU A 5 1.07 8.59 11.63
C LEU A 5 0.61 7.71 10.46
N ILE A 6 -0.22 6.71 10.73
CA ILE A 6 -0.78 5.81 9.70
C ILE A 6 -1.51 6.62 8.63
N PHE A 7 -2.36 7.58 9.02
CA PHE A 7 -3.08 8.41 8.07
C PHE A 7 -2.16 9.30 7.24
N LYS A 8 -1.14 9.92 7.85
CA LYS A 8 -0.16 10.74 7.11
C LYS A 8 0.64 9.91 6.12
N LEU A 9 1.10 8.74 6.53
CA LEU A 9 1.86 7.84 5.67
C LEU A 9 0.98 7.23 4.57
N SER A 10 -0.33 7.06 4.79
CA SER A 10 -1.21 6.49 3.78
C SER A 10 -1.46 7.41 2.59
N LEU A 11 -1.19 8.71 2.75
CA LEU A 11 -1.23 9.66 1.63
C LEU A 11 -0.21 9.35 0.54
N PHE A 12 0.90 8.66 0.86
CA PHE A 12 1.80 8.13 -0.16
C PHE A 12 1.10 7.07 -1.03
N GLY A 13 0.30 6.19 -0.41
CA GLY A 13 -0.49 5.19 -1.13
C GLY A 13 -1.58 5.83 -1.99
N LEU A 14 -2.25 6.87 -1.49
CA LEU A 14 -3.22 7.63 -2.28
C LEU A 14 -2.56 8.31 -3.50
N ALA A 15 -1.46 9.05 -3.27
CA ALA A 15 -0.73 9.70 -4.35
C ALA A 15 -0.27 8.69 -5.41
N MET A 16 0.22 7.53 -4.96
CA MET A 16 0.65 6.47 -5.85
C MET A 16 -0.52 5.81 -6.61
N GLY A 17 -1.66 5.57 -5.96
CA GLY A 17 -2.87 5.05 -6.60
C GLY A 17 -3.41 6.00 -7.69
N VAL A 18 -3.32 7.32 -7.47
CA VAL A 18 -3.64 8.30 -8.52
C VAL A 18 -2.59 8.30 -9.61
N ALA A 19 -1.30 8.29 -9.28
CA ALA A 19 -0.22 8.33 -10.27
C ALA A 19 -0.22 7.10 -11.22
N THR A 20 -0.52 5.91 -10.71
CA THR A 20 -0.71 4.67 -11.51
C THR A 20 -1.91 4.74 -12.43
N ALA A 21 -2.95 5.49 -12.06
CA ALA A 21 -4.10 5.65 -12.94
C ALA A 21 -3.79 6.47 -14.21
N PHE A 22 -2.73 7.27 -14.24
CA PHE A 22 -2.47 8.23 -15.33
C PHE A 22 -1.09 8.12 -15.98
N ILE A 23 -0.04 7.84 -15.20
CA ILE A 23 1.36 8.08 -15.65
C ILE A 23 2.24 6.86 -15.39
N ILE A 24 2.08 6.17 -14.26
CA ILE A 24 2.98 5.10 -13.87
C ILE A 24 2.50 3.76 -14.46
N PRO A 25 3.28 3.11 -15.33
CA PRO A 25 2.95 1.79 -15.87
C PRO A 25 3.32 0.68 -14.87
N SER A 26 2.62 -0.45 -14.93
CA SER A 26 2.82 -1.59 -14.00
C SER A 26 4.20 -2.24 -14.05
N SER A 27 5.05 -1.96 -15.05
CA SER A 27 6.44 -2.44 -15.10
C SER A 27 7.36 -1.85 -14.03
N ILE A 28 7.07 -0.64 -13.53
CA ILE A 28 7.92 0.06 -12.55
C ILE A 28 7.23 0.28 -11.20
N GLU A 29 5.92 0.01 -11.10
CA GLU A 29 5.15 0.16 -9.87
C GLU A 29 5.79 -0.53 -8.67
N GLY A 30 6.26 -1.77 -8.85
CA GLY A 30 6.85 -2.56 -7.78
C GLY A 30 8.05 -1.88 -7.11
N ILE A 31 8.84 -1.12 -7.87
CA ILE A 31 10.01 -0.39 -7.35
C ILE A 31 9.55 0.78 -6.48
N PHE A 32 8.56 1.55 -6.95
CA PHE A 32 7.98 2.65 -6.18
C PHE A 32 7.31 2.16 -4.89
N TRP A 33 6.54 1.07 -4.97
CA TRP A 33 5.92 0.46 -3.80
C TRP A 33 6.95 -0.01 -2.79
N LEU A 34 8.03 -0.66 -3.23
CA LEU A 34 9.11 -1.09 -2.35
C LEU A 34 9.78 0.11 -1.66
N ALA A 35 10.06 1.19 -2.38
CA ALA A 35 10.60 2.42 -1.80
C ALA A 35 9.65 3.01 -0.74
N ILE A 36 8.36 3.11 -1.04
CA ILE A 36 7.32 3.57 -0.09
C ILE A 36 7.28 2.67 1.14
N PHE A 37 7.35 1.35 0.96
CA PHE A 37 7.32 0.37 2.05
C PHE A 37 8.48 0.58 3.02
N ILE A 38 9.70 0.72 2.48
CA ILE A 38 10.91 0.99 3.27
C ILE A 38 10.81 2.32 4.01
N ILE A 39 10.41 3.39 3.33
CA ILE A 39 10.26 4.73 3.93
C ILE A 39 9.23 4.69 5.06
N CYS A 40 8.05 4.11 4.81
CA CYS A 40 6.99 3.99 5.80
C CYS A 40 7.42 3.13 7.00
N ALA A 41 8.11 2.01 6.75
CA ALA A 41 8.63 1.14 7.79
C ALA A 41 9.64 1.86 8.69
N TYR A 42 10.55 2.66 8.10
CA TYR A 42 11.48 3.51 8.85
C TYR A 42 10.74 4.53 9.73
N PHE A 43 9.75 5.24 9.18
CA PHE A 43 8.98 6.21 9.97
C PHE A 43 8.18 5.56 11.09
N ILE A 44 7.60 4.38 10.86
CA ILE A 44 6.92 3.59 11.90
C ILE A 44 7.93 3.20 12.99
N ALA A 45 9.08 2.64 12.62
CA ALA A 45 10.12 2.23 13.56
C ALA A 45 10.63 3.38 14.42
N LYS A 46 10.75 4.59 13.84
CA LYS A 46 11.26 5.78 14.52
C LYS A 46 10.24 6.48 15.44
N ASN A 47 8.96 6.40 15.11
CA ASN A 47 7.91 7.20 15.77
C ASN A 47 6.94 6.35 16.61
N CYS A 48 7.01 5.02 16.53
CA CYS A 48 6.25 4.11 17.37
C CYS A 48 7.15 3.49 18.45
N THR A 49 6.56 3.21 19.61
CA THR A 49 7.24 2.52 20.71
C THR A 49 6.86 1.04 20.81
N TYR A 50 5.68 0.67 20.30
CA TYR A 50 5.15 -0.70 20.30
C TYR A 50 4.25 -0.95 19.08
N MET A 51 3.86 -2.22 18.86
CA MET A 51 2.95 -2.66 17.78
C MET A 51 3.43 -2.30 16.36
N TYR A 52 4.74 -2.38 16.08
CA TYR A 52 5.31 -2.02 14.77
C TYR A 52 4.66 -2.77 13.60
N PHE A 53 4.50 -4.09 13.75
CA PHE A 53 3.82 -4.92 12.76
C PHE A 53 2.40 -4.44 12.50
N THR A 54 1.62 -4.24 13.55
CA THR A 54 0.21 -3.82 13.43
C THR A 54 0.08 -2.44 12.78
N ASN A 55 0.95 -1.48 13.11
CA ASN A 55 0.94 -0.18 12.45
C ASN A 55 1.27 -0.31 10.94
N GLY A 56 2.24 -1.15 10.57
CA GLY A 56 2.57 -1.41 9.15
C GLY A 56 1.42 -2.11 8.40
N PHE A 57 0.81 -3.11 9.04
CA PHE A 57 -0.35 -3.82 8.49
C PHE A 57 -1.54 -2.89 8.26
N CYS A 58 -1.94 -2.12 9.28
CA CYS A 58 -3.05 -1.17 9.18
C CYS A 58 -2.79 -0.06 8.17
N LEU A 59 -1.54 0.42 8.05
CA LEU A 59 -1.15 1.36 7.01
C LEU A 59 -1.40 0.80 5.61
N SER A 60 -0.99 -0.44 5.36
CA SER A 60 -1.22 -1.07 4.06
C SER A 60 -2.71 -1.31 3.76
N LEU A 61 -3.53 -1.65 4.77
CA LEU A 61 -4.97 -1.76 4.58
C LEU A 61 -5.60 -0.42 4.21
N LEU A 62 -5.18 0.67 4.85
CA LEU A 62 -5.65 2.00 4.48
C LEU A 62 -5.19 2.39 3.07
N ASN A 63 -3.95 2.06 2.70
CA ASN A 63 -3.47 2.22 1.33
C ASN A 63 -4.27 1.40 0.33
N CYS A 64 -4.64 0.16 0.66
CA CYS A 64 -5.49 -0.69 -0.16
C CYS A 64 -6.81 0.00 -0.49
N VAL A 65 -7.46 0.62 0.50
CA VAL A 65 -8.69 1.40 0.29
C VAL A 65 -8.43 2.57 -0.65
N TRP A 66 -7.34 3.32 -0.46
CA TRP A 66 -7.01 4.44 -1.34
C TRP A 66 -6.72 4.03 -2.77
N ILE A 67 -5.95 2.97 -2.98
CA ILE A 67 -5.57 2.49 -4.31
C ILE A 67 -6.79 1.97 -5.05
N ILE A 68 -7.60 1.12 -4.40
CA ILE A 68 -8.85 0.62 -5.01
C ILE A 68 -9.78 1.77 -5.36
N ALA A 69 -9.98 2.72 -4.44
CA ALA A 69 -10.82 3.89 -4.70
C ALA A 69 -10.29 4.71 -5.89
N ALA A 70 -8.99 4.99 -5.94
CA ALA A 70 -8.37 5.72 -7.04
C ALA A 70 -8.56 4.99 -8.38
N HIS A 71 -8.27 3.68 -8.42
CA HIS A 71 -8.42 2.90 -9.65
C HIS A 71 -9.87 2.73 -10.08
N LEU A 72 -10.84 2.71 -9.16
CA LEU A 72 -12.27 2.69 -9.51
C LEU A 72 -12.76 4.05 -10.03
N ILE A 73 -12.38 5.15 -9.38
CA ILE A 73 -12.74 6.51 -9.82
C ILE A 73 -12.11 6.81 -11.19
N PHE A 74 -10.84 6.43 -11.36
CA PHE A 74 -10.05 6.67 -12.56
C PHE A 74 -9.93 5.41 -13.43
N PHE A 75 -10.98 4.57 -13.46
CA PHE A 75 -10.94 3.27 -14.12
C PHE A 75 -10.60 3.35 -15.62
N LYS A 76 -11.19 4.30 -16.34
CA LYS A 76 -10.93 4.47 -17.78
C LYS A 76 -9.46 4.81 -18.09
N PRO A 77 -8.86 5.87 -17.51
CA PRO A 77 -7.45 6.18 -17.75
C PRO A 77 -6.52 5.09 -17.21
N TYR A 78 -6.86 4.45 -16.09
CA TYR A 78 -6.10 3.32 -15.56
C TYR A 78 -6.01 2.18 -16.58
N MET A 79 -7.15 1.73 -17.13
CA MET A 79 -7.19 0.69 -18.17
C MET A 79 -6.47 1.08 -19.46
N ALA A 80 -6.47 2.36 -19.83
CA ALA A 80 -5.74 2.84 -21.00
C ALA A 80 -4.21 2.75 -20.82
N THR A 81 -3.75 2.90 -19.58
CA THR A 81 -2.33 2.82 -19.21
C THR A 81 -1.89 1.37 -18.91
N HIS A 82 -2.85 0.49 -18.59
CA HIS A 82 -2.66 -0.89 -18.13
C HIS A 82 -3.27 -1.90 -19.12
N THR A 83 -2.70 -1.95 -20.32
CA THR A 83 -3.26 -2.73 -21.44
C THR A 83 -3.24 -4.24 -21.21
N LYS A 84 -2.29 -4.76 -20.42
CA LYS A 84 -2.22 -6.18 -20.06
C LYS A 84 -3.35 -6.56 -19.11
N GLU A 85 -3.57 -5.75 -18.09
CA GLU A 85 -4.63 -5.89 -17.10
C GLU A 85 -5.99 -5.74 -17.79
N ALA A 86 -6.14 -4.76 -18.69
CA ALA A 86 -7.33 -4.61 -19.52
C ALA A 86 -7.60 -5.87 -20.37
N ALA A 87 -6.57 -6.47 -20.97
CA ALA A 87 -6.71 -7.69 -21.77
C ALA A 87 -7.15 -8.90 -20.93
N MET A 88 -6.76 -8.98 -19.65
CA MET A 88 -7.23 -10.03 -18.74
C MET A 88 -8.74 -9.92 -18.48
N TYR A 89 -9.30 -8.71 -18.54
CA TYR A 89 -10.73 -8.48 -18.36
C TYR A 89 -11.56 -8.67 -19.65
N THR A 90 -11.01 -8.33 -20.82
CA THR A 90 -11.74 -8.45 -22.09
C THR A 90 -11.83 -9.87 -22.64
N ASN A 91 -10.89 -10.76 -22.28
CA ASN A 91 -10.86 -12.13 -22.78
C ASN A 91 -11.82 -13.10 -22.04
N ASN A 92 -12.84 -12.60 -21.33
CA ASN A 92 -13.84 -13.41 -20.61
C ASN A 92 -13.26 -14.43 -19.61
N ALA A 93 -12.02 -14.26 -19.15
CA ALA A 93 -11.42 -15.16 -18.15
C ALA A 93 -12.15 -15.11 -16.79
N MET A 94 -12.93 -14.05 -16.55
CA MET A 94 -13.70 -13.84 -15.33
C MET A 94 -15.13 -13.45 -15.68
N HIS A 95 -16.13 -14.20 -15.20
CA HIS A 95 -17.56 -13.92 -15.40
C HIS A 95 -18.09 -12.80 -14.48
N ILE A 96 -17.25 -11.79 -14.21
CA ILE A 96 -17.56 -10.66 -13.33
C ILE A 96 -17.14 -9.35 -13.99
N SER A 97 -17.73 -8.23 -13.58
CA SER A 97 -17.34 -6.94 -14.15
C SER A 97 -15.87 -6.62 -13.80
N PRO A 98 -15.13 -5.96 -14.70
CA PRO A 98 -13.72 -5.60 -14.48
C PRO A 98 -13.50 -4.80 -13.19
N GLN A 99 -14.46 -3.95 -12.81
CA GLN A 99 -14.40 -3.16 -11.58
C GLN A 99 -14.53 -4.03 -10.33
N ILE A 100 -15.42 -5.03 -10.35
CA ILE A 100 -15.54 -5.99 -9.24
C ILE A 100 -14.26 -6.82 -9.15
N ALA A 101 -13.76 -7.31 -10.27
CA ALA A 101 -12.52 -8.07 -10.31
C ALA A 101 -11.34 -7.26 -9.74
N LEU A 102 -11.19 -6.00 -10.16
CA LEU A 102 -10.20 -5.06 -9.63
C LEU A 102 -10.33 -4.89 -8.11
N ALA A 103 -11.55 -4.67 -7.60
CA ALA A 103 -11.76 -4.48 -6.17
C ALA A 103 -11.40 -5.75 -5.36
N VAL A 104 -11.83 -6.93 -5.82
CA VAL A 104 -11.55 -8.21 -5.15
C VAL A 104 -10.05 -8.51 -5.17
N ILE A 105 -9.40 -8.41 -6.32
CA ILE A 105 -7.96 -8.62 -6.47
C ILE A 105 -7.19 -7.60 -5.61
N GLY A 106 -7.63 -6.34 -5.63
CA GLY A 106 -7.05 -5.27 -4.82
C GLY A 106 -7.10 -5.58 -3.33
N ILE A 107 -8.22 -6.10 -2.81
CA ILE A 107 -8.35 -6.50 -1.39
C ILE A 107 -7.36 -7.61 -1.05
N VAL A 108 -7.28 -8.65 -1.89
CA VAL A 108 -6.35 -9.76 -1.70
C VAL A 108 -4.90 -9.25 -1.66
N ILE A 109 -4.50 -8.48 -2.67
CA ILE A 109 -3.16 -7.87 -2.75
C ILE A 109 -2.90 -6.96 -1.55
N GLY A 110 -3.89 -6.17 -1.12
CA GLY A 110 -3.77 -5.27 0.02
C GLY A 110 -3.50 -5.99 1.33
N ILE A 111 -4.13 -7.15 1.56
CA ILE A 111 -3.89 -7.98 2.74
C ILE A 111 -2.47 -8.55 2.72
N PHE A 112 -2.04 -9.15 1.60
CA PHE A 112 -0.68 -9.69 1.46
C PHE A 112 0.38 -8.60 1.60
N SER A 113 0.15 -7.45 0.96
CA SER A 113 0.98 -6.26 1.10
C SER A 113 1.05 -5.78 2.55
N GLY A 114 -0.06 -5.88 3.29
CA GLY A 114 -0.09 -5.53 4.71
C GLY A 114 0.74 -6.46 5.58
N LEU A 115 0.72 -7.76 5.32
CA LEU A 115 1.59 -8.71 6.02
C LEU A 115 3.06 -8.36 5.76
N ILE A 116 3.41 -8.11 4.51
CA ILE A 116 4.77 -7.72 4.10
C ILE A 116 5.18 -6.40 4.76
N GLN A 117 4.34 -5.36 4.69
CA GLN A 117 4.62 -4.05 5.28
C GLN A 117 4.72 -4.12 6.81
N GLY A 118 3.89 -4.94 7.46
CA GLY A 118 4.00 -5.23 8.88
C GLY A 118 5.36 -5.84 9.24
N LEU A 119 5.84 -6.80 8.45
CA LEU A 119 7.17 -7.39 8.63
C LEU A 119 8.28 -6.36 8.43
N PHE A 120 8.22 -5.53 7.38
CA PHE A 120 9.19 -4.45 7.17
C PHE A 120 9.24 -3.50 8.37
N ALA A 121 8.09 -3.05 8.87
CA ALA A 121 8.03 -2.16 10.03
C ALA A 121 8.59 -2.83 11.30
N PHE A 122 8.32 -4.12 11.50
CA PHE A 122 8.88 -4.89 12.61
C PHE A 122 10.40 -5.03 12.50
N ILE A 123 10.93 -5.41 11.34
CA ILE A 123 12.38 -5.53 11.12
C ILE A 123 13.06 -4.17 11.28
N ALA A 124 12.49 -3.11 10.71
CA ALA A 124 13.02 -1.75 10.85
C ALA A 124 13.11 -1.31 12.31
N SER A 125 12.16 -1.72 13.18
CA SER A 125 12.20 -1.43 14.62
C SER A 125 13.38 -2.06 15.36
N LYS A 126 13.99 -3.11 14.81
CA LYS A 126 15.18 -3.76 15.38
C LYS A 126 16.49 -3.10 14.93
N VAL A 127 16.49 -2.46 13.76
CA VAL A 127 17.67 -1.83 13.16
C VAL A 127 17.76 -0.35 13.55
N VAL A 128 16.63 0.34 13.58
CA VAL A 128 16.57 1.77 13.91
C VAL A 128 16.72 1.94 15.42
N LYS A 129 17.77 2.64 15.86
CA LYS A 129 17.89 3.07 17.27
C LYS A 129 16.70 3.95 17.62
N ASN A 130 15.83 3.44 18.47
CA ASN A 130 14.66 4.15 18.90
C ASN A 130 15.08 5.30 19.84
N ARG A 131 14.59 6.52 19.61
CA ARG A 131 14.85 7.69 20.50
C ARG A 131 13.86 7.76 21.67
N ALA A 132 13.19 6.65 22.00
CA ALA A 132 12.44 6.55 23.22
C ALA A 132 13.45 6.33 24.36
N THR A 133 13.63 7.37 25.16
CA THR A 133 14.37 7.40 26.42
C THR A 133 14.18 6.11 27.23
N PRO A 134 15.22 5.59 27.90
CA PRO A 134 15.03 4.56 28.90
C PRO A 134 14.07 5.12 29.95
N PHE A 135 12.95 4.45 30.20
CA PHE A 135 12.18 4.69 31.40
C PHE A 135 13.09 4.31 32.57
N GLN A 136 13.64 5.32 33.24
CA GLN A 136 13.93 5.26 34.66
C GLN A 136 12.57 5.40 35.34
N ASP A 137 12.08 4.30 35.92
CA ASP A 137 11.24 4.27 37.12
C ASP A 137 11.44 2.89 37.76
#